data_AF-A0AAD4ZIH3-F1
#
_entry.id   AF-A0AAD4ZIH3-F1
#
_cell.length_a   1.000
_cell.length_b   1.000
_cell.length_c   1.000
_cell.angle_alpha   90.00
_cell.angle_beta   90.00
_cell.angle_gamma   90.00
#
_symmetry.space_group_name_H-M   'P 1'
#
loop_
_entity.id
_entity.type
_entity.pdbx_description
1 polymer ?
#
loop_
_entity_poly.entity_id
_entity_poly.type
_entity_poly.pdbx_seq_one_letter_code
_entity_poly.pdbx_strand_id
1 'polypeptide(L)'
;MGDSSYNYKMFKCFNRKFKASEGGPPPDVKAIFSKFAQDGDLMSVDQFRSFLVEHQGEPADAVTLSDAHGILQEFSRLHPGEAAHHHQQHVRGLTLEDFFNFLFLEEPMKKQIHHDMTAPISHYFIYTGHNSYLTGNQLSSDCSDVPIIKALEKGVKVIELDLWPNSAKDDVQVLHGRTLTTPVTLVKCLKSIKEHAFVKSPYPVVITFEDHLTPKLQAKVAEMVIQTFGDTLYYPEAEDQMVEFPSPESLKNRIIISTKPPKEGSGSKDSSEEDEKSGSDDEPAIDKANAAEAKSFQQSAPEYKRLITIHAGKPSGELKDALAVGDKVRRLSLSEQKLEKAAEDHGTDVLRFTNKNILRVYPKGTRFTSSNYKPHVGWMHGAQMVAFNMQGNDKYNWLMHGMFRANGGCGYVKKPDFLMHKGPNDEVFDPKKTLTVKKTLKVKVYMGTGWHLDFSRTHFDSFSPPDFYTKVYIVGVPADCGKQKTKIIEDEWIPVWDEEFTFPLTIPELAILRIEVREYDRSEKDDFGGQNCLPVSELKPGIRAVPLYDKKGEKFKSVKLLMRFQFV
;
A
#
# COMPACT_ATOMS: atom_id res chain seq x y z
N MET A 1 -13.69 21.82 -36.26
CA MET A 1 -14.09 21.95 -34.84
C MET A 1 -15.56 22.36 -34.78
N GLY A 2 -16.45 21.42 -34.49
CA GLY A 2 -17.86 21.73 -34.21
C GLY A 2 -18.00 22.06 -32.73
N ASP A 3 -18.63 23.19 -32.41
CA ASP A 3 -18.89 23.62 -31.02
C ASP A 3 -19.82 22.58 -30.35
N SER A 4 -19.22 21.61 -29.66
CA SER A 4 -19.97 20.64 -28.87
C SER A 4 -20.49 21.33 -27.60
N SER A 5 -21.67 20.92 -27.14
CA SER A 5 -22.33 21.55 -25.99
C SER A 5 -23.02 20.53 -25.11
N TYR A 6 -22.95 20.72 -23.79
CA TYR A 6 -23.71 19.94 -22.83
C TYR A 6 -25.06 20.61 -22.57
N ASN A 7 -26.14 19.82 -22.56
CA ASN A 7 -27.49 20.29 -22.24
C ASN A 7 -27.98 19.63 -20.96
N TYR A 8 -28.40 20.45 -19.99
CA TYR A 8 -28.93 20.03 -18.70
C TYR A 8 -30.39 20.47 -18.56
N LYS A 9 -31.26 19.56 -18.10
CA LYS A 9 -32.69 19.82 -17.92
C LYS A 9 -32.98 20.32 -16.51
N MET A 10 -33.35 21.59 -16.40
CA MET A 10 -33.88 22.21 -15.19
C MET A 10 -35.40 22.06 -15.14
N PHE A 11 -35.92 21.54 -14.01
CA PHE A 11 -37.35 21.46 -13.72
C PHE A 11 -38.22 20.89 -14.85
N LYS A 12 -37.68 19.94 -15.63
CA LYS A 12 -38.32 19.28 -16.80
C LYS A 12 -38.71 20.18 -17.99
N CYS A 13 -38.57 21.51 -17.87
CA CYS A 13 -39.09 22.47 -18.86
C CYS A 13 -38.02 23.40 -19.44
N PHE A 14 -36.87 23.55 -18.78
CA PHE A 14 -35.82 24.50 -19.18
C PHE A 14 -34.52 23.76 -19.48
N ASN A 15 -33.88 24.09 -20.60
CA ASN A 15 -32.56 23.55 -20.96
C ASN A 15 -31.49 24.61 -20.67
N ARG A 16 -30.52 24.28 -19.81
CA ARG A 16 -29.28 25.04 -19.68
C ARG A 16 -28.24 24.42 -20.63
N LYS A 17 -27.61 25.26 -21.44
CA LYS A 17 -26.60 24.86 -22.43
C LYS A 17 -25.23 25.37 -21.97
N PHE A 18 -24.28 24.47 -21.85
CA PHE A 18 -22.89 24.76 -21.50
C PHE A 18 -22.01 24.41 -22.69
N LYS A 19 -20.96 25.19 -22.91
CA LYS A 19 -19.97 24.89 -23.94
C LYS A 19 -19.16 23.68 -23.48
N ALA A 20 -19.03 22.66 -24.32
CA ALA A 20 -18.09 21.58 -24.04
C ALA A 20 -16.69 22.06 -24.46
N SER A 21 -15.76 22.06 -23.51
CA SER A 21 -14.36 22.36 -23.79
C SER A 21 -13.66 21.09 -24.27
N GLU A 22 -13.07 21.14 -25.45
CA GLU A 22 -12.02 20.18 -25.82
C GLU A 22 -10.73 20.71 -25.19
N GLY A 23 -10.37 20.19 -24.02
CA GLY A 23 -9.22 20.67 -23.26
C GLY A 23 -7.93 20.55 -24.06
N GLY A 24 -7.49 21.64 -24.68
CA GLY A 24 -6.23 21.71 -25.42
C GLY A 24 -5.01 21.78 -24.50
N PRO A 25 -3.78 21.74 -25.06
CA PRO A 25 -2.56 21.76 -24.27
C PRO A 25 -2.47 23.04 -23.40
N PRO A 26 -2.18 22.91 -22.10
CA PRO A 26 -1.94 24.06 -21.21
C PRO A 26 -0.81 24.97 -21.73
N PRO A 27 -0.80 26.28 -21.40
CA PRO A 27 0.21 27.22 -21.88
C PRO A 27 1.66 26.78 -21.63
N ASP A 28 1.94 26.24 -20.44
CA ASP A 28 3.25 25.68 -20.10
C ASP A 28 3.65 24.50 -20.98
N VAL A 29 2.70 23.62 -21.31
CA VAL A 29 2.95 22.48 -22.20
C VAL A 29 3.28 22.96 -23.61
N LYS A 30 2.59 23.98 -24.11
CA LYS A 30 2.90 24.64 -25.38
C LYS A 30 4.29 25.26 -25.36
N ALA A 31 4.67 25.95 -24.27
CA ALA A 31 5.99 26.55 -24.13
C ALA A 31 7.10 25.49 -24.09
N ILE A 32 6.88 24.36 -23.42
CA ILE A 32 7.82 23.23 -23.40
C ILE A 32 7.96 22.63 -24.80
N PHE A 33 6.85 22.41 -25.51
CA PHE A 33 6.90 21.95 -26.90
C PHE A 33 7.72 22.91 -27.76
N SER A 34 7.41 24.21 -27.74
CA SER A 34 8.12 25.25 -28.50
C SER A 34 9.63 25.23 -28.19
N LYS A 35 10.00 25.13 -26.92
CA LYS A 35 11.41 25.06 -26.49
C LYS A 35 12.14 23.87 -27.14
N PHE A 36 11.58 22.67 -27.05
CA PHE A 36 12.26 21.46 -27.55
C PHE A 36 12.15 21.31 -29.07
N ALA A 37 11.06 21.78 -29.68
CA ALA A 37 10.89 21.84 -31.13
C ALA A 37 11.65 23.02 -31.77
N GLN A 38 12.30 23.89 -30.98
CA GLN A 38 12.99 25.10 -31.44
C GLN A 38 12.06 26.03 -32.25
N ASP A 39 10.87 26.28 -31.70
CA ASP A 39 9.78 27.06 -32.30
C ASP A 39 9.25 26.50 -33.63
N GLY A 40 9.60 25.26 -33.97
CA GLY A 40 9.05 24.53 -35.11
C GLY A 40 7.70 23.86 -34.79
N ASP A 41 6.94 23.56 -35.84
CA ASP A 41 5.63 22.88 -35.73
C ASP A 41 5.73 21.37 -35.45
N LEU A 42 6.95 20.81 -35.55
CA LEU A 42 7.22 19.37 -35.39
C LEU A 42 8.48 19.16 -34.53
N MET A 43 8.34 18.38 -33.46
CA MET A 43 9.45 17.93 -32.62
C MET A 43 10.05 16.65 -33.21
N SER A 44 11.25 16.74 -33.78
CA SER A 44 11.99 15.58 -34.32
C SER A 44 12.34 14.53 -33.26
N VAL A 45 12.78 13.35 -33.70
CA VAL A 45 13.18 12.24 -32.81
C VAL A 45 14.31 12.65 -31.86
N ASP A 46 15.33 13.35 -32.36
CA ASP A 46 16.45 13.86 -31.56
C ASP A 46 15.98 14.86 -30.50
N GLN A 47 15.10 15.79 -30.88
CA GLN A 47 14.51 16.78 -29.97
C GLN A 47 13.62 16.11 -28.91
N PHE A 48 12.85 15.09 -29.31
CA PHE A 48 12.03 14.30 -28.40
C PHE A 48 12.90 13.53 -27.39
N ARG A 49 14.02 12.95 -27.83
CA ARG A 49 15.01 12.36 -26.92
C ARG A 49 15.54 13.40 -25.93
N SER A 50 15.90 14.60 -26.40
CA SER A 50 16.32 15.70 -25.52
C SER A 50 15.23 16.06 -24.50
N PHE A 51 13.96 16.09 -24.91
CA PHE A 51 12.84 16.29 -23.98
C PHE A 51 12.76 15.19 -22.90
N LEU A 52 12.90 13.91 -23.30
CA LEU A 52 12.86 12.79 -22.36
C LEU A 52 14.00 12.90 -21.32
N VAL A 53 15.21 13.25 -21.75
CA VAL A 53 16.36 13.35 -20.85
C VAL A 53 16.30 14.62 -20.00
N GLU A 54 16.11 15.78 -20.61
CA GLU A 54 16.27 17.08 -19.95
C GLU A 54 15.02 17.52 -19.16
N HIS A 55 13.82 17.13 -19.59
CA HIS A 55 12.57 17.54 -18.93
C HIS A 55 11.89 16.38 -18.19
N GLN A 56 11.83 15.19 -18.79
CA GLN A 56 11.28 14.01 -18.11
C GLN A 56 12.26 13.35 -17.14
N GLY A 57 13.54 13.75 -17.18
CA GLY A 57 14.59 13.25 -16.29
C GLY A 57 14.90 11.77 -16.49
N GLU A 58 14.69 11.25 -17.70
CA GLU A 58 15.15 9.92 -18.06
C GLU A 58 16.69 9.91 -18.10
N PRO A 59 17.36 8.83 -17.64
CA PRO A 59 18.81 8.76 -17.69
C PRO A 59 19.31 8.81 -19.15
N ALA A 60 20.30 9.66 -19.42
CA ALA A 60 20.79 9.90 -20.78
C ALA A 60 21.39 8.66 -21.46
N ASP A 61 21.94 7.75 -20.64
CA ASP A 61 22.49 6.45 -21.02
C ASP A 61 21.40 5.38 -21.20
N ALA A 62 20.23 5.55 -20.58
CA ALA A 62 19.10 4.63 -20.67
C ALA A 62 18.19 4.89 -21.90
N VAL A 63 18.26 6.08 -22.50
CA VAL A 63 17.44 6.44 -23.67
C VAL A 63 18.34 6.78 -24.85
N THR A 64 18.51 5.83 -25.77
CA THR A 64 19.20 6.06 -27.04
C THR A 64 18.27 6.72 -28.07
N LEU A 65 18.82 7.19 -29.18
CA LEU A 65 18.00 7.67 -30.31
C LEU A 65 17.11 6.57 -30.90
N SER A 66 17.59 5.32 -30.90
CA SER A 66 16.82 4.17 -31.35
C SER A 66 15.63 3.92 -30.42
N ASP A 67 15.82 4.06 -29.11
CA ASP A 67 14.73 3.89 -28.13
C ASP A 67 13.68 4.99 -28.29
N ALA A 68 14.12 6.24 -28.41
CA ALA A 68 13.22 7.36 -28.67
C ALA A 68 12.41 7.17 -29.97
N HIS A 69 13.06 6.69 -31.04
CA HIS A 69 12.39 6.35 -32.28
C HIS A 69 11.36 5.23 -32.09
N GLY A 70 11.71 4.17 -31.37
CA GLY A 70 10.81 3.06 -31.06
C GLY A 70 9.59 3.48 -30.23
N ILE A 71 9.78 4.36 -29.25
CA ILE A 71 8.68 4.95 -28.46
C ILE A 71 7.71 5.71 -29.36
N LEU A 72 8.23 6.55 -30.26
CA LEU A 72 7.39 7.32 -31.19
C LEU A 72 6.67 6.43 -32.20
N GLN A 73 7.33 5.40 -32.73
CA GLN A 73 6.69 4.41 -33.60
C GLN A 73 5.52 3.71 -32.93
N GLU A 74 5.71 3.25 -31.69
CA GLU A 74 4.66 2.60 -30.93
C GLU A 74 3.51 3.56 -30.59
N PHE A 75 3.83 4.80 -30.23
CA PHE A 75 2.83 5.85 -30.00
C PHE A 75 1.97 6.08 -31.25
N SER A 76 2.58 6.30 -32.42
CA SER A 76 1.89 6.51 -33.68
C SER A 76 1.05 5.30 -34.11
N ARG A 77 1.51 4.07 -33.81
CA ARG A 77 0.75 2.84 -34.09
C ARG A 77 -0.52 2.74 -33.25
N LEU A 78 -0.46 3.14 -31.99
CA LEU A 78 -1.60 3.09 -31.07
C LEU A 78 -2.56 4.28 -31.21
N HIS A 79 -2.07 5.41 -31.71
CA HIS A 79 -2.84 6.64 -31.91
C HIS A 79 -2.70 7.11 -33.37
N PRO A 80 -3.34 6.41 -34.32
CA PRO A 80 -3.39 6.89 -35.69
C PRO A 80 -4.21 8.19 -35.72
N GLY A 81 -3.52 9.34 -35.72
CA GLY A 81 -4.16 10.63 -35.92
C GLY A 81 -4.81 10.73 -37.31
N GLU A 82 -5.43 11.87 -37.61
CA GLU A 82 -6.07 12.14 -38.91
C GLU A 82 -5.11 12.04 -40.12
N ALA A 83 -3.80 11.97 -39.89
CA ALA A 83 -2.76 11.73 -40.89
C ALA A 83 -2.58 10.24 -41.30
N ALA A 84 -3.38 9.31 -40.79
CA ALA A 84 -3.35 7.88 -41.15
C ALA A 84 -3.65 7.59 -42.64
N HIS A 85 -3.95 8.62 -43.44
CA HIS A 85 -4.14 8.50 -44.89
C HIS A 85 -2.85 8.50 -45.72
N HIS A 86 -1.68 8.76 -45.12
CA HIS A 86 -0.40 8.63 -45.83
C HIS A 86 0.37 7.39 -45.34
N HIS A 87 0.41 6.36 -46.18
CA HIS A 87 1.36 5.25 -46.08
C HIS A 87 2.80 5.79 -46.10
N GLN A 88 3.36 6.15 -44.95
CA GLN A 88 4.79 6.41 -44.81
C GLN A 88 5.36 5.66 -43.61
N GLN A 89 6.25 4.72 -43.92
CA GLN A 89 6.96 3.84 -42.99
C GLN A 89 7.98 4.58 -42.08
N HIS A 90 7.90 5.90 -41.93
CA HIS A 90 8.87 6.70 -41.16
C HIS A 90 8.18 7.75 -40.29
N VAL A 91 8.19 7.53 -38.96
CA VAL A 91 7.78 8.54 -37.98
C VAL A 91 8.81 9.67 -37.96
N ARG A 92 8.39 10.89 -38.32
CA ARG A 92 9.28 12.06 -38.43
C ARG A 92 9.41 12.86 -37.13
N GLY A 93 8.44 12.76 -36.21
CA GLY A 93 8.39 13.56 -35.00
C GLY A 93 6.98 13.64 -34.40
N LEU A 94 6.79 14.53 -33.43
CA LEU A 94 5.51 14.83 -32.78
C LEU A 94 5.06 16.26 -33.11
N THR A 95 3.81 16.43 -33.52
CA THR A 95 3.17 17.76 -33.48
C THR A 95 2.85 18.16 -32.04
N LEU A 96 2.41 19.40 -31.79
CA LEU A 96 1.99 19.83 -30.45
C LEU A 96 0.85 18.96 -29.90
N GLU A 97 -0.10 18.57 -30.74
CA GLU A 97 -1.22 17.72 -30.35
C GLU A 97 -0.75 16.29 -30.04
N ASP A 98 0.10 15.71 -30.88
CA ASP A 98 0.70 14.40 -30.65
C ASP A 98 1.52 14.39 -29.35
N PHE A 99 2.31 15.44 -29.12
CA PHE A 99 3.08 15.61 -27.90
C PHE A 99 2.18 15.67 -26.68
N PHE A 100 1.11 16.47 -26.71
CA PHE A 100 0.17 16.58 -25.61
C PHE A 100 -0.52 15.25 -25.31
N ASN A 101 -0.93 14.50 -26.34
CA ASN A 101 -1.51 13.17 -26.21
C ASN A 101 -0.50 12.16 -25.66
N PHE A 102 0.75 12.22 -26.09
CA PHE A 102 1.84 11.40 -25.58
C PHE A 102 2.04 11.58 -24.06
N LEU A 103 1.95 12.80 -23.53
CA LEU A 103 2.09 13.06 -22.09
C LEU A 103 1.07 12.32 -21.22
N PHE A 104 -0.09 11.93 -21.78
CA PHE A 104 -1.10 11.15 -21.07
C PHE A 104 -0.77 9.65 -20.95
N LEU A 105 0.33 9.20 -21.55
CA LEU A 105 0.89 7.85 -21.43
C LEU A 105 2.03 7.77 -20.39
N GLU A 106 2.60 8.91 -20.01
CA GLU A 106 3.74 8.99 -19.10
C GLU A 106 3.34 8.75 -17.64
N GLU A 107 3.60 7.55 -17.12
CA GLU A 107 3.25 7.21 -15.74
C GLU A 107 4.18 7.84 -14.69
N PRO A 108 3.66 8.14 -13.48
CA PRO A 108 4.41 8.88 -12.46
C PRO A 108 5.45 8.04 -11.71
N MET A 109 5.44 6.72 -11.84
CA MET A 109 6.30 5.80 -11.08
C MET A 109 6.78 4.65 -11.96
N LYS A 110 7.87 3.98 -11.54
CA LYS A 110 8.39 2.78 -12.22
C LYS A 110 7.47 1.57 -11.97
N LYS A 111 7.26 0.75 -13.00
CA LYS A 111 6.51 -0.52 -12.89
C LYS A 111 7.35 -1.70 -12.42
N GLN A 112 8.67 -1.60 -12.52
CA GLN A 112 9.59 -2.70 -12.26
C GLN A 112 10.10 -2.68 -10.81
N ILE A 113 10.36 -3.87 -10.29
CA ILE A 113 11.11 -4.05 -9.04
C ILE A 113 12.53 -3.57 -9.29
N HIS A 114 13.03 -2.71 -8.42
CA HIS A 114 14.35 -2.06 -8.58
C HIS A 114 15.08 -1.85 -7.25
N HIS A 115 14.44 -2.10 -6.12
CA HIS A 115 15.16 -2.19 -4.85
C HIS A 115 16.02 -3.45 -4.81
N ASP A 116 17.09 -3.41 -4.04
CA ASP A 116 17.81 -4.62 -3.64
C ASP A 116 16.88 -5.50 -2.80
N MET A 117 16.68 -6.75 -3.23
CA MET A 117 15.78 -7.73 -2.62
C MET A 117 16.54 -8.84 -1.86
N THR A 118 17.86 -8.70 -1.72
CA THR A 118 18.76 -9.69 -1.12
C THR A 118 19.07 -9.42 0.36
N ALA A 119 18.63 -8.28 0.90
CA ALA A 119 18.77 -7.98 2.32
C ALA A 119 17.76 -8.80 3.17
N PRO A 120 17.96 -8.92 4.50
CA PRO A 120 17.04 -9.61 5.40
C PRO A 120 15.62 -9.04 5.34
N ILE A 121 14.57 -9.86 5.54
CA ILE A 121 13.17 -9.39 5.56
C ILE A 121 12.93 -8.23 6.56
N SER A 122 13.68 -8.16 7.67
CA SER A 122 13.60 -7.05 8.63
C SER A 122 13.97 -5.69 8.02
N HIS A 123 14.62 -5.65 6.86
CA HIS A 123 15.01 -4.44 6.14
C HIS A 123 13.94 -3.90 5.19
N TYR A 124 12.75 -4.50 5.16
CA TYR A 124 11.66 -4.09 4.27
C TYR A 124 10.41 -3.72 5.08
N PHE A 125 9.72 -2.67 4.65
CA PHE A 125 8.29 -2.54 4.93
C PHE A 125 7.54 -3.61 4.12
N ILE A 126 6.57 -4.26 4.76
CA ILE A 126 5.85 -5.40 4.20
C ILE A 126 4.36 -5.11 4.18
N TYR A 127 3.72 -5.34 3.04
CA TYR A 127 2.30 -5.07 2.88
C TYR A 127 1.45 -6.03 3.71
N THR A 128 0.84 -5.54 4.78
CA THR A 128 0.32 -6.36 5.87
C THR A 128 -1.17 -6.15 6.09
N GLY A 129 -1.96 -7.22 5.97
CA GLY A 129 -3.37 -7.26 6.36
C GLY A 129 -3.57 -7.55 7.85
N HIS A 130 -4.65 -7.00 8.41
CA HIS A 130 -5.16 -7.32 9.75
C HIS A 130 -6.51 -8.02 9.61
N ASN A 131 -6.73 -9.10 10.37
CA ASN A 131 -7.96 -9.93 10.33
C ASN A 131 -8.44 -10.16 8.89
N SER A 132 -7.55 -10.71 8.06
CA SER A 132 -7.67 -10.72 6.60
C SER A 132 -8.87 -11.52 6.07
N TYR A 133 -9.51 -12.28 6.95
CA TYR A 133 -10.70 -13.08 6.68
C TYR A 133 -12.02 -12.30 6.84
N LEU A 134 -12.02 -11.10 7.45
CA LEU A 134 -13.25 -10.34 7.70
C LEU A 134 -13.77 -9.66 6.43
N THR A 135 -15.07 -9.79 6.18
CA THR A 135 -15.75 -9.13 5.05
C THR A 135 -16.19 -7.70 5.36
N GLY A 136 -16.21 -7.31 6.65
CA GLY A 136 -16.63 -5.98 7.08
C GLY A 136 -16.14 -5.62 8.49
N ASN A 137 -17.09 -5.37 9.39
CA ASN A 137 -16.85 -4.93 10.76
C ASN A 137 -16.32 -6.07 11.66
N GLN A 138 -15.68 -5.71 12.77
CA GLN A 138 -15.04 -6.66 13.69
C GLN A 138 -16.01 -7.45 14.57
N LEU A 139 -17.30 -7.10 14.65
CA LEU A 139 -18.23 -7.67 15.64
C LEU A 139 -19.21 -8.68 15.06
N SER A 140 -19.69 -8.48 13.83
CA SER A 140 -20.82 -9.23 13.29
C SER A 140 -20.76 -9.50 11.79
N SER A 141 -19.68 -9.11 11.11
CA SER A 141 -19.53 -9.43 9.68
C SER A 141 -19.16 -10.89 9.46
N ASP A 142 -19.40 -11.40 8.26
CA ASP A 142 -19.00 -12.76 7.90
C ASP A 142 -17.47 -12.86 7.73
N CYS A 143 -16.95 -14.06 7.98
CA CYS A 143 -15.58 -14.43 7.60
C CYS A 143 -15.60 -15.16 6.25
N SER A 144 -14.60 -14.90 5.42
CA SER A 144 -14.48 -15.49 4.08
C SER A 144 -13.03 -15.49 3.62
N ASP A 145 -12.73 -16.34 2.64
CA ASP A 145 -11.50 -16.32 1.85
C ASP A 145 -11.48 -15.20 0.79
N VAL A 146 -12.64 -14.63 0.43
CA VAL A 146 -12.72 -13.58 -0.60
C VAL A 146 -11.89 -12.33 -0.28
N PRO A 147 -11.90 -11.76 0.95
CA PRO A 147 -11.04 -10.63 1.29
C PRO A 147 -9.55 -11.00 1.26
N ILE A 148 -9.19 -12.25 1.56
CA ILE A 148 -7.82 -12.76 1.45
C ILE A 148 -7.36 -12.75 -0.01
N ILE A 149 -8.19 -13.29 -0.92
CA ILE A 149 -7.91 -13.30 -2.37
C ILE A 149 -7.67 -11.88 -2.87
N LYS A 150 -8.59 -10.95 -2.55
CA LYS A 150 -8.48 -9.54 -2.93
C LYS A 150 -7.22 -8.88 -2.38
N ALA A 151 -6.83 -9.20 -1.15
CA ALA A 151 -5.61 -8.68 -0.54
C ALA A 151 -4.37 -9.16 -1.30
N LEU A 152 -4.28 -10.45 -1.61
CA LEU A 152 -3.14 -11.04 -2.33
C LEU A 152 -3.03 -10.50 -3.77
N GLU A 153 -4.15 -10.34 -4.48
CA GLU A 153 -4.21 -9.73 -5.82
C GLU A 153 -3.79 -8.26 -5.82
N LYS A 154 -4.06 -7.52 -4.73
CA LYS A 154 -3.56 -6.16 -4.50
C LYS A 154 -2.07 -6.11 -4.11
N GLY A 155 -1.44 -7.26 -3.82
CA GLY A 155 -0.02 -7.35 -3.48
C GLY A 155 0.28 -7.41 -1.99
N VAL A 156 -0.72 -7.62 -1.14
CA VAL A 156 -0.50 -7.90 0.29
C VAL A 156 0.37 -9.17 0.42
N LYS A 157 1.29 -9.15 1.39
CA LYS A 157 2.27 -10.22 1.65
C LYS A 157 2.18 -10.80 3.05
N VAL A 158 1.42 -10.20 3.96
CA VAL A 158 1.11 -10.78 5.28
C VAL A 158 -0.39 -10.93 5.43
N ILE A 159 -0.85 -12.17 5.61
CA ILE A 159 -2.25 -12.55 5.80
C ILE A 159 -2.43 -13.07 7.22
N GLU A 160 -3.39 -12.51 7.94
CA GLU A 160 -3.73 -12.93 9.30
C GLU A 160 -4.94 -13.86 9.33
N LEU A 161 -4.83 -14.95 10.10
CA LEU A 161 -5.87 -15.94 10.34
C LEU A 161 -5.94 -16.26 11.84
N ASP A 162 -7.11 -16.04 12.43
CA ASP A 162 -7.35 -16.32 13.85
C ASP A 162 -7.95 -17.71 13.97
N LEU A 163 -7.21 -18.62 14.58
CA LEU A 163 -7.55 -20.04 14.61
C LEU A 163 -8.26 -20.40 15.90
N TRP A 164 -9.49 -20.91 15.76
CA TRP A 164 -10.32 -21.34 16.89
C TRP A 164 -10.84 -22.76 16.68
N PRO A 165 -11.03 -23.54 17.77
CA PRO A 165 -11.76 -24.80 17.67
C PRO A 165 -13.20 -24.56 17.19
N ASN A 166 -13.71 -25.45 16.33
CA ASN A 166 -15.14 -25.51 16.03
C ASN A 166 -15.95 -25.92 17.28
N SER A 167 -17.29 -25.83 17.20
CA SER A 167 -18.16 -26.17 18.34
C SER A 167 -17.98 -27.61 18.86
N ALA A 168 -17.63 -28.56 17.99
CA ALA A 168 -17.37 -29.96 18.35
C ALA A 168 -15.94 -30.20 18.91
N LYS A 169 -15.07 -29.18 18.88
CA LYS A 169 -13.66 -29.22 19.31
C LYS A 169 -12.80 -30.30 18.61
N ASP A 170 -13.18 -30.68 17.40
CA ASP A 170 -12.51 -31.69 16.56
C ASP A 170 -11.96 -31.13 15.24
N ASP A 171 -12.27 -29.87 14.93
CA ASP A 171 -11.79 -29.16 13.74
C ASP A 171 -11.49 -27.68 14.01
N VAL A 172 -10.90 -27.00 13.02
CA VAL A 172 -10.44 -25.61 13.12
C VAL A 172 -11.22 -24.69 12.19
N GLN A 173 -11.66 -23.57 12.75
CA GLN A 173 -12.31 -22.48 12.04
C GLN A 173 -11.49 -21.19 12.15
N VAL A 174 -11.72 -20.30 11.19
CA VAL A 174 -11.18 -18.94 11.18
C VAL A 174 -12.33 -17.96 11.46
N LEU A 175 -12.21 -17.21 12.55
CA LEU A 175 -13.17 -16.18 12.96
C LEU A 175 -12.55 -15.22 13.97
N HIS A 176 -13.20 -14.07 14.17
CA HIS A 176 -12.85 -13.18 15.25
C HIS A 176 -13.51 -13.68 16.55
N GLY A 177 -12.70 -14.26 17.42
CA GLY A 177 -13.16 -14.93 18.63
C GLY A 177 -13.96 -14.02 19.56
N ARG A 178 -14.91 -14.61 20.31
CA ARG A 178 -15.79 -13.90 21.26
C ARG A 178 -16.62 -12.78 20.61
N THR A 179 -16.92 -12.90 19.32
CA THR A 179 -17.81 -12.00 18.58
C THR A 179 -18.91 -12.78 17.85
N LEU A 180 -19.78 -12.08 17.11
CA LEU A 180 -20.86 -12.65 16.31
C LEU A 180 -20.47 -12.89 14.84
N THR A 181 -19.17 -12.85 14.51
CA THR A 181 -18.73 -13.08 13.13
C THR A 181 -18.93 -14.54 12.72
N THR A 182 -19.53 -14.77 11.54
CA THR A 182 -19.73 -16.13 10.99
C THR A 182 -18.39 -16.74 10.57
N PRO A 183 -18.04 -17.96 11.02
CA PRO A 183 -16.73 -18.56 10.73
C PRO A 183 -16.57 -19.05 9.28
N VAL A 184 -15.31 -19.17 8.84
CA VAL A 184 -14.91 -19.86 7.60
C VAL A 184 -13.94 -21.01 7.94
N THR A 185 -13.91 -22.08 7.14
CA THR A 185 -13.00 -23.20 7.40
C THR A 185 -11.55 -22.84 7.08
N LEU A 186 -10.60 -23.31 7.90
CA LEU A 186 -9.18 -23.04 7.70
C LEU A 186 -8.69 -23.55 6.34
N VAL A 187 -9.07 -24.78 5.95
CA VAL A 187 -8.67 -25.38 4.67
C VAL A 187 -9.07 -24.54 3.47
N LYS A 188 -10.22 -23.84 3.53
CA LYS A 188 -10.66 -22.94 2.47
C LYS A 188 -9.70 -21.75 2.35
N CYS A 189 -9.40 -21.10 3.47
CA CYS A 189 -8.44 -19.99 3.50
C CYS A 189 -7.05 -20.41 2.98
N LEU A 190 -6.52 -21.57 3.43
CA LEU A 190 -5.20 -22.05 3.00
C LEU A 190 -5.15 -22.33 1.49
N LYS A 191 -6.20 -22.94 0.92
CA LYS A 191 -6.30 -23.17 -0.54
C LYS A 191 -6.30 -21.86 -1.32
N SER A 192 -7.12 -20.89 -0.91
CA SER A 192 -7.18 -19.59 -1.58
C SER A 192 -5.84 -18.83 -1.44
N ILE A 193 -5.13 -18.97 -0.32
CA ILE A 193 -3.76 -18.43 -0.20
C ILE A 193 -2.82 -19.12 -1.18
N LYS A 194 -2.83 -20.46 -1.28
CA LYS A 194 -1.96 -21.22 -2.20
C LYS A 194 -2.16 -20.76 -3.65
N GLU A 195 -3.41 -20.58 -4.06
CA GLU A 195 -3.76 -20.20 -5.44
C GLU A 195 -3.36 -18.76 -5.78
N HIS A 196 -3.43 -17.83 -4.82
CA HIS A 196 -3.27 -16.39 -5.07
C HIS A 196 -1.98 -15.76 -4.53
N ALA A 197 -1.19 -16.47 -3.71
CA ALA A 197 -0.02 -15.93 -3.00
C ALA A 197 0.95 -15.15 -3.89
N PHE A 198 1.18 -15.67 -5.09
CA PHE A 198 2.22 -15.19 -6.01
C PHE A 198 1.68 -14.54 -7.29
N VAL A 199 0.36 -14.33 -7.40
CA VAL A 199 -0.27 -13.73 -8.60
C VAL A 199 0.26 -12.32 -8.87
N LYS A 200 0.43 -11.52 -7.82
CA LYS A 200 0.91 -10.14 -7.95
C LYS A 200 2.44 -10.02 -7.97
N SER A 201 3.14 -10.93 -7.30
CA SER A 201 4.58 -10.82 -7.02
C SER A 201 5.13 -12.17 -6.57
N PRO A 202 6.34 -12.57 -7.01
CA PRO A 202 6.96 -13.83 -6.61
C PRO A 202 7.53 -13.81 -5.18
N TYR A 203 7.56 -12.66 -4.51
CA TYR A 203 8.13 -12.55 -3.17
C TYR A 203 7.28 -13.24 -2.10
N PRO A 204 7.89 -13.67 -0.98
CA PRO A 204 7.24 -14.55 -0.01
C PRO A 204 5.93 -14.01 0.55
N VAL A 205 5.03 -14.92 0.92
CA VAL A 205 3.82 -14.62 1.68
C VAL A 205 3.95 -15.17 3.09
N VAL A 206 3.70 -14.30 4.08
CA VAL A 206 3.66 -14.64 5.50
C VAL A 206 2.22 -14.90 5.92
N ILE A 207 1.96 -16.06 6.52
CA ILE A 207 0.69 -16.32 7.20
C ILE A 207 0.93 -16.14 8.70
N THR A 208 0.20 -15.20 9.31
CA THR A 208 0.25 -15.00 10.76
C THR A 208 -0.93 -15.71 11.40
N PHE A 209 -0.66 -16.70 12.24
CA PHE A 209 -1.70 -17.34 13.03
C PHE A 209 -1.87 -16.64 14.37
N GLU A 210 -3.10 -16.29 14.72
CA GLU A 210 -3.50 -16.07 16.10
C GLU A 210 -4.07 -17.38 16.64
N ASP A 211 -3.23 -18.13 17.35
CA ASP A 211 -3.51 -19.51 17.75
C ASP A 211 -4.23 -19.61 19.10
N HIS A 212 -5.48 -20.09 19.08
CA HIS A 212 -6.31 -20.42 20.25
C HIS A 212 -6.59 -21.92 20.37
N LEU A 213 -5.74 -22.77 19.78
CA LEU A 213 -5.97 -24.20 19.63
C LEU A 213 -5.35 -25.04 20.75
N THR A 214 -5.88 -26.25 20.91
CA THR A 214 -5.26 -27.30 21.74
C THR A 214 -4.09 -27.95 20.98
N PRO A 215 -3.14 -28.62 21.68
CA PRO A 215 -2.04 -29.33 21.00
C PRO A 215 -2.48 -30.33 19.93
N LYS A 216 -3.62 -31.02 20.15
CA LYS A 216 -4.20 -31.93 19.15
C LYS A 216 -4.63 -31.19 17.88
N LEU A 217 -5.27 -30.02 18.03
CA LEU A 217 -5.69 -29.21 16.89
C LEU A 217 -4.50 -28.51 16.22
N GLN A 218 -3.47 -28.11 16.98
CA GLN A 218 -2.20 -27.62 16.41
C GLN A 218 -1.54 -28.65 15.49
N ALA A 219 -1.48 -29.92 15.90
CA ALA A 219 -0.98 -31.01 15.06
C ALA A 219 -1.80 -31.15 13.76
N LYS A 220 -3.14 -31.05 13.87
CA LYS A 220 -4.04 -31.06 12.70
C LYS A 220 -3.79 -29.87 11.77
N VAL A 221 -3.53 -28.67 12.31
CA VAL A 221 -3.16 -27.50 11.50
C VAL A 221 -1.83 -27.70 10.81
N ALA A 222 -0.83 -28.27 11.49
CA ALA A 222 0.47 -28.57 10.88
C ALA A 222 0.30 -29.50 9.67
N GLU A 223 -0.47 -30.57 9.82
CA GLU A 223 -0.81 -31.49 8.73
C GLU A 223 -1.51 -30.75 7.57
N MET A 224 -2.54 -29.95 7.86
CA MET A 224 -3.26 -29.16 6.84
C MET A 224 -2.33 -28.20 6.07
N VAL A 225 -1.42 -27.52 6.78
CA VAL A 225 -0.46 -26.57 6.22
C VAL A 225 0.53 -27.28 5.31
N ILE A 226 1.10 -28.41 5.76
CA ILE A 226 2.03 -29.23 4.97
C ILE A 226 1.35 -29.80 3.72
N GLN A 227 0.17 -30.39 3.88
CA GLN A 227 -0.60 -30.96 2.75
C GLN A 227 -1.01 -29.90 1.74
N THR A 228 -1.40 -28.71 2.23
CA THR A 228 -1.85 -27.64 1.33
C THR A 228 -0.67 -27.05 0.56
N PHE A 229 0.40 -26.64 1.25
CA PHE A 229 1.46 -25.87 0.61
C PHE A 229 2.58 -26.74 0.01
N GLY A 230 2.79 -27.96 0.49
CA GLY A 230 3.82 -28.87 0.01
C GLY A 230 5.17 -28.16 -0.12
N ASP A 231 5.79 -28.26 -1.30
CA ASP A 231 7.10 -27.65 -1.57
C ASP A 231 7.11 -26.13 -1.45
N THR A 232 5.97 -25.43 -1.57
CA THR A 232 5.95 -23.96 -1.41
C THR A 232 6.09 -23.51 0.04
N LEU A 233 5.89 -24.41 1.01
CA LEU A 233 6.09 -24.10 2.43
C LEU A 233 7.58 -24.02 2.76
N TYR A 234 8.00 -22.92 3.39
CA TYR A 234 9.34 -22.79 3.96
C TYR A 234 9.27 -22.82 5.49
N TYR A 235 10.17 -23.59 6.08
CA TYR A 235 10.48 -23.61 7.51
C TYR A 235 11.93 -24.07 7.69
N PRO A 236 12.63 -23.61 8.75
CA PRO A 236 14.04 -23.95 8.96
C PRO A 236 14.24 -25.47 9.20
N GLU A 237 15.32 -26.04 8.64
CA GLU A 237 15.62 -27.48 8.74
C GLU A 237 16.11 -27.92 10.13
N ALA A 238 16.77 -27.02 10.86
CA ALA A 238 17.23 -27.23 12.23
C ALA A 238 16.47 -26.32 13.20
N GLU A 239 16.35 -26.73 14.47
CA GLU A 239 15.91 -25.85 15.58
C GLU A 239 16.91 -24.71 15.88
N ASP A 240 17.88 -24.51 14.99
CA ASP A 240 18.96 -23.57 15.16
C ASP A 240 18.52 -22.11 15.12
N GLN A 241 19.28 -21.38 15.91
CA GLN A 241 19.09 -20.02 16.33
C GLN A 241 19.13 -19.08 15.13
N MET A 242 17.98 -18.71 14.57
CA MET A 242 17.95 -17.74 13.47
C MET A 242 18.47 -16.38 13.98
N VAL A 243 19.72 -16.05 13.63
CA VAL A 243 20.40 -14.79 14.01
C VAL A 243 19.99 -13.63 13.09
N GLU A 244 19.52 -13.96 11.89
CA GLU A 244 19.08 -13.03 10.86
C GLU A 244 17.95 -13.66 10.02
N PHE A 245 16.99 -12.85 9.56
CA PHE A 245 15.93 -13.34 8.68
C PHE A 245 16.47 -13.60 7.26
N PRO A 246 15.98 -14.65 6.56
CA PRO A 246 16.23 -14.80 5.14
C PRO A 246 15.73 -13.58 4.34
N SER A 247 16.26 -13.41 3.13
CA SER A 247 15.88 -12.32 2.23
C SER A 247 14.60 -12.62 1.45
N PRO A 248 13.85 -11.60 1.02
CA PRO A 248 12.75 -11.80 0.06
C PRO A 248 13.18 -12.58 -1.18
N GLU A 249 14.38 -12.30 -1.72
CA GLU A 249 14.93 -12.98 -2.90
C GLU A 249 15.13 -14.48 -2.67
N SER A 250 15.75 -14.87 -1.56
CA SER A 250 15.96 -16.29 -1.20
C SER A 250 14.66 -17.06 -0.93
N LEU A 251 13.58 -16.35 -0.62
CA LEU A 251 12.27 -16.90 -0.31
C LEU A 251 11.24 -16.71 -1.42
N LYS A 252 11.68 -16.45 -2.66
CA LYS A 252 10.77 -16.39 -3.80
C LYS A 252 9.91 -17.65 -3.90
N ASN A 253 8.62 -17.44 -4.12
CA ASN A 253 7.58 -18.46 -4.21
C ASN A 253 7.43 -19.32 -2.95
N ARG A 254 7.83 -18.79 -1.78
CA ARG A 254 7.66 -19.46 -0.48
C ARG A 254 6.55 -18.86 0.36
N ILE A 255 5.86 -19.72 1.09
CA ILE A 255 4.91 -19.38 2.14
C ILE A 255 5.59 -19.66 3.48
N ILE A 256 5.56 -18.69 4.41
CA ILE A 256 6.17 -18.80 5.73
C ILE A 256 5.15 -18.57 6.83
N ILE A 257 5.27 -19.34 7.92
CA ILE A 257 4.36 -19.24 9.07
C ILE A 257 4.99 -18.36 10.15
N SER A 258 4.18 -17.45 10.71
CA SER A 258 4.52 -16.64 11.86
C SER A 258 3.48 -16.79 12.96
N THR A 259 3.87 -17.33 14.11
CA THR A 259 3.00 -17.48 15.27
C THR A 259 3.81 -17.57 16.55
N LYS A 260 3.14 -17.62 17.69
CA LYS A 260 3.77 -17.90 18.99
C LYS A 260 4.11 -19.40 19.04
N PRO A 261 5.32 -19.77 19.46
CA PRO A 261 5.62 -21.17 19.75
C PRO A 261 4.66 -21.74 20.82
N PRO A 262 4.26 -23.02 20.73
CA PRO A 262 3.53 -23.70 21.80
C PRO A 262 4.29 -23.59 23.13
N LYS A 263 3.56 -23.44 24.25
CA LYS A 263 4.17 -23.41 25.59
C LYS A 263 4.78 -24.78 25.91
N GLU A 264 6.08 -24.85 26.11
CA GLU A 264 6.74 -26.04 26.67
C GLU A 264 6.41 -26.12 28.17
N GLY A 265 5.95 -27.29 28.61
CA GLY A 265 5.47 -27.47 29.98
C GLY A 265 6.58 -27.37 31.02
N SER A 266 6.82 -26.18 31.56
CA SER A 266 7.31 -26.00 32.92
C SER A 266 6.14 -25.51 33.78
N GLY A 267 5.82 -26.24 34.85
CA GLY A 267 4.71 -25.98 35.77
C GLY A 267 4.85 -24.73 36.63
N SER A 268 5.19 -23.58 36.05
CA SER A 268 5.13 -22.28 36.70
C SER A 268 3.88 -21.55 36.23
N LYS A 269 2.91 -21.42 37.14
CA LYS A 269 1.77 -20.51 37.02
C LYS A 269 2.32 -19.07 36.88
N ASP A 270 2.49 -18.59 35.66
CA ASP A 270 2.43 -17.16 35.39
C ASP A 270 0.98 -16.83 35.00
N SER A 271 0.19 -16.60 36.04
CA SER A 271 -1.05 -15.84 35.96
C SER A 271 -0.68 -14.36 35.82
N SER A 272 -0.52 -13.91 34.58
CA SER A 272 -0.60 -12.49 34.23
C SER A 272 -1.51 -12.35 33.03
N GLU A 273 -2.80 -12.64 33.25
CA GLU A 273 -3.91 -12.16 32.44
C GLU A 273 -4.47 -10.90 33.11
N GLU A 274 -3.74 -9.79 32.98
CA GLU A 274 -4.20 -8.41 33.10
C GLU A 274 -3.37 -7.66 32.03
N ASP A 275 -3.90 -7.04 30.98
CA ASP A 275 -5.00 -6.09 30.89
C ASP A 275 -5.80 -6.28 29.60
N GLU A 276 -7.09 -6.63 29.71
CA GLU A 276 -8.21 -6.01 29.00
C GLU A 276 -9.48 -6.30 29.82
N LYS A 277 -9.74 -5.51 30.88
CA LYS A 277 -11.01 -5.58 31.63
C LYS A 277 -12.05 -4.66 31.00
N SER A 278 -13.06 -5.25 30.38
CA SER A 278 -14.48 -4.89 30.61
C SER A 278 -15.41 -6.01 30.13
N GLY A 279 -16.03 -6.75 31.07
CA GLY A 279 -17.26 -7.53 30.81
C GLY A 279 -17.27 -9.00 31.27
N SER A 280 -17.73 -9.22 32.52
CA SER A 280 -18.37 -10.40 33.14
C SER A 280 -17.87 -11.83 32.88
N ASP A 281 -17.52 -12.48 34.00
CA ASP A 281 -17.12 -13.87 34.23
C ASP A 281 -18.22 -14.91 33.93
N ASP A 282 -17.79 -16.08 33.42
CA ASP A 282 -18.13 -17.42 33.93
C ASP A 282 -17.47 -18.49 33.04
N GLU A 283 -16.29 -19.01 33.42
CA GLU A 283 -15.68 -20.20 32.81
C GLU A 283 -15.98 -21.46 33.65
N PRO A 284 -16.53 -22.55 33.09
CA PRO A 284 -16.60 -23.82 33.79
C PRO A 284 -15.30 -24.61 33.63
N ALA A 285 -14.78 -25.10 34.77
CA ALA A 285 -13.62 -25.98 34.85
C ALA A 285 -13.83 -27.32 34.13
N ILE A 286 -12.86 -27.75 33.33
CA ILE A 286 -12.87 -29.08 32.68
C ILE A 286 -12.09 -30.07 33.54
N ASP A 287 -12.77 -31.19 33.84
CA ASP A 287 -12.29 -32.33 34.63
C ASP A 287 -11.01 -32.97 34.10
N LYS A 288 -10.12 -33.30 35.04
CA LYS A 288 -8.88 -34.04 34.83
C LYS A 288 -9.17 -35.54 34.72
N ALA A 289 -8.88 -36.15 33.57
CA ALA A 289 -8.70 -37.59 33.49
C ALA A 289 -7.50 -37.98 32.59
N ASN A 290 -6.67 -38.87 33.15
CA ASN A 290 -5.66 -39.75 32.53
C ASN A 290 -4.31 -39.19 32.06
N ALA A 291 -3.31 -39.32 32.93
CA ALA A 291 -1.89 -39.01 32.72
C ALA A 291 -1.14 -39.93 31.73
N ALA A 292 -1.76 -41.03 31.28
CA ALA A 292 -1.16 -41.93 30.27
C ALA A 292 -1.37 -41.42 28.83
N GLU A 293 -2.49 -40.75 28.56
CA GLU A 293 -2.74 -40.07 27.28
C GLU A 293 -1.95 -38.75 27.18
N ALA A 294 -1.71 -38.07 28.31
CA ALA A 294 -0.90 -36.86 28.37
C ALA A 294 0.54 -37.04 27.83
N LYS A 295 1.11 -38.25 27.90
CA LYS A 295 2.45 -38.56 27.36
C LYS A 295 2.47 -38.74 25.84
N SER A 296 1.39 -39.21 25.20
CA SER A 296 1.32 -39.25 23.73
C SER A 296 0.92 -37.88 23.15
N PHE A 297 0.15 -37.07 23.90
CA PHE A 297 -0.16 -35.69 23.53
C PHE A 297 1.00 -34.70 23.71
N GLN A 298 2.00 -35.02 24.53
CA GLN A 298 3.25 -34.25 24.62
C GLN A 298 4.16 -34.42 23.39
N GLN A 299 3.94 -35.45 22.58
CA GLN A 299 4.72 -35.75 21.36
C GLN A 299 4.13 -35.17 20.06
N SER A 300 2.93 -34.56 20.07
CA SER A 300 2.21 -34.15 18.84
C SER A 300 2.30 -32.65 18.46
N ALA A 301 2.70 -31.77 19.38
CA ALA A 301 3.02 -30.36 19.08
C ALA A 301 4.40 -30.03 18.44
N PRO A 302 5.39 -30.94 18.29
CA PRO A 302 6.68 -30.60 17.68
C PRO A 302 6.58 -30.15 16.23
N GLU A 303 5.68 -30.76 15.45
CA GLU A 303 5.56 -30.45 14.02
C GLU A 303 5.01 -29.04 13.80
N TYR A 304 3.97 -28.63 14.53
CA TYR A 304 3.44 -27.26 14.47
C TYR A 304 4.52 -26.23 14.83
N LYS A 305 5.31 -26.48 15.89
CA LYS A 305 6.43 -25.63 16.29
C LYS A 305 7.51 -25.56 15.20
N ARG A 306 7.84 -26.68 14.55
CA ARG A 306 8.83 -26.77 13.48
C ARG A 306 8.45 -25.93 12.26
N LEU A 307 7.17 -25.79 11.94
CA LEU A 307 6.70 -24.98 10.81
C LEU A 307 6.87 -23.46 11.03
N ILE A 308 7.15 -23.01 12.26
CA ILE A 308 7.22 -21.59 12.57
C ILE A 308 8.57 -21.02 12.12
N THR A 309 8.54 -20.17 11.08
CA THR A 309 9.74 -19.45 10.62
C THR A 309 9.95 -18.17 11.41
N ILE A 310 8.88 -17.40 11.66
CA ILE A 310 8.96 -16.12 12.36
C ILE A 310 8.29 -16.26 13.73
N HIS A 311 9.10 -16.49 14.75
CA HIS A 311 8.64 -16.61 16.13
C HIS A 311 8.10 -15.29 16.67
N ALA A 312 6.81 -15.28 17.03
CA ALA A 312 6.18 -14.16 17.70
C ALA A 312 6.39 -14.24 19.22
N GLY A 313 6.87 -13.16 19.82
CA GLY A 313 6.97 -12.99 21.27
C GLY A 313 5.83 -12.13 21.82
N LYS A 314 5.55 -12.28 23.12
CA LYS A 314 4.79 -11.28 23.88
C LYS A 314 5.76 -10.24 24.45
N PRO A 315 5.39 -8.95 24.47
CA PRO A 315 6.07 -8.00 25.36
C PRO A 315 5.88 -8.49 26.80
N SER A 316 6.96 -8.73 27.53
CA SER A 316 6.95 -9.05 28.96
C SER A 316 7.82 -8.04 29.70
N GLY A 317 7.41 -7.64 30.90
CA GLY A 317 8.12 -6.62 31.68
C GLY A 317 7.89 -5.21 31.16
N GLU A 318 8.84 -4.31 31.43
CA GLU A 318 8.79 -2.94 30.94
C GLU A 318 8.96 -2.91 29.41
N LEU A 319 8.40 -1.88 28.77
CA LEU A 319 8.44 -1.75 27.31
C LEU A 319 9.88 -1.74 26.76
N LYS A 320 10.80 -1.14 27.52
CA LYS A 320 12.23 -1.11 27.19
C LYS A 320 12.83 -2.53 27.13
N ASP A 321 12.50 -3.39 28.09
CA ASP A 321 12.95 -4.78 28.11
C ASP A 321 12.34 -5.58 26.96
N ALA A 322 11.06 -5.35 26.68
CA ALA A 322 10.37 -5.96 25.54
C ALA A 322 10.98 -5.56 24.18
N LEU A 323 11.65 -4.41 24.09
CA LEU A 323 12.36 -3.90 22.91
C LEU A 323 13.85 -4.26 22.89
N ALA A 324 14.36 -4.96 23.90
CA ALA A 324 15.76 -5.39 23.93
C ALA A 324 16.10 -6.26 22.71
N VAL A 325 17.26 -5.99 22.12
CA VAL A 325 17.79 -6.70 20.96
C VAL A 325 18.65 -7.87 21.45
N GLY A 326 18.13 -9.09 21.33
CA GLY A 326 18.89 -10.30 21.62
C GLY A 326 19.70 -10.81 20.42
N ASP A 327 20.36 -11.94 20.62
CA ASP A 327 21.14 -12.60 19.56
C ASP A 327 20.26 -13.20 18.47
N LYS A 328 19.08 -13.68 18.82
CA LYS A 328 18.12 -14.29 17.89
C LYS A 328 17.11 -13.26 17.38
N VAL A 329 16.74 -13.36 16.11
CA VAL A 329 15.63 -12.57 15.59
C VAL A 329 14.30 -13.07 16.12
N ARG A 330 13.40 -12.12 16.37
CA ARG A 330 12.02 -12.39 16.79
C ARG A 330 11.07 -11.36 16.18
N ARG A 331 9.78 -11.63 16.31
CA ARG A 331 8.71 -10.68 16.03
C ARG A 331 8.06 -10.22 17.33
N LEU A 332 7.82 -8.92 17.47
CA LEU A 332 6.95 -8.35 18.50
C LEU A 332 5.68 -7.80 17.85
N SER A 333 4.55 -7.84 18.56
CA SER A 333 3.30 -7.20 18.14
C SER A 333 2.88 -6.15 19.16
N LEU A 334 2.56 -4.93 18.70
CA LEU A 334 2.03 -3.83 19.51
C LEU A 334 0.73 -3.30 18.89
N SER A 335 -0.24 -2.93 19.72
CA SER A 335 -1.37 -2.13 19.22
C SER A 335 -0.89 -0.74 18.80
N GLU A 336 -1.66 -0.05 17.95
CA GLU A 336 -1.34 1.32 17.53
C GLU A 336 -1.04 2.26 18.71
N GLN A 337 -1.78 2.14 19.82
CA GLN A 337 -1.62 2.97 21.01
C GLN A 337 -0.34 2.64 21.78
N LYS A 338 0.00 1.35 21.87
CA LYS A 338 1.27 0.92 22.48
C LYS A 338 2.46 1.36 21.64
N LEU A 339 2.34 1.35 20.32
CA LEU A 339 3.37 1.91 19.44
C LEU A 339 3.50 3.43 19.62
N GLU A 340 2.41 4.18 19.66
CA GLU A 340 2.45 5.63 19.87
C GLU A 340 3.20 5.98 21.16
N LYS A 341 2.88 5.29 22.26
CA LYS A 341 3.62 5.42 23.52
C LYS A 341 5.08 4.99 23.40
N ALA A 342 5.37 3.89 22.71
CA ALA A 342 6.75 3.45 22.48
C ALA A 342 7.58 4.44 21.66
N ALA A 343 6.98 5.05 20.64
CA ALA A 343 7.60 6.07 19.80
C ALA A 343 7.90 7.35 20.60
N GLU A 344 6.97 7.72 21.50
CA GLU A 344 7.13 8.88 22.37
C GLU A 344 8.19 8.62 23.45
N ASP A 345 8.11 7.52 24.18
CA ASP A 345 8.95 7.29 25.36
C ASP A 345 10.31 6.65 25.01
N HIS A 346 10.35 5.82 23.95
CA HIS A 346 11.45 4.90 23.65
C HIS A 346 11.80 4.82 22.15
N GLY A 347 11.60 5.89 21.38
CA GLY A 347 11.71 5.86 19.90
C GLY A 347 13.03 5.28 19.35
N THR A 348 14.16 5.56 19.99
CA THR A 348 15.46 4.98 19.56
C THR A 348 15.57 3.50 19.87
N ASP A 349 14.97 3.01 20.96
CA ASP A 349 14.91 1.58 21.28
C ASP A 349 14.03 0.83 20.28
N VAL A 350 12.90 1.43 19.85
CA VAL A 350 12.07 0.88 18.77
C VAL A 350 12.88 0.74 17.48
N LEU A 351 13.67 1.75 17.11
CA LEU A 351 14.53 1.72 15.91
C LEU A 351 15.64 0.68 16.01
N ARG A 352 16.31 0.55 17.16
CA ARG A 352 17.27 -0.54 17.40
C ARG A 352 16.61 -1.90 17.28
N PHE A 353 15.40 -2.06 17.80
CA PHE A 353 14.63 -3.28 17.69
C PHE A 353 14.32 -3.61 16.23
N THR A 354 13.71 -2.68 15.49
CA THR A 354 13.27 -2.91 14.09
C THR A 354 14.40 -3.00 13.09
N ASN A 355 15.62 -2.61 13.47
CA ASN A 355 16.81 -2.84 12.66
C ASN A 355 17.03 -4.34 12.40
N LYS A 356 16.97 -5.16 13.45
CA LYS A 356 17.24 -6.60 13.42
C LYS A 356 15.97 -7.46 13.45
N ASN A 357 14.97 -7.04 14.23
CA ASN A 357 13.74 -7.78 14.50
C ASN A 357 12.57 -7.25 13.69
N ILE A 358 11.45 -7.99 13.67
CA ILE A 358 10.21 -7.55 13.04
C ILE A 358 9.27 -6.96 14.09
N LEU A 359 8.77 -5.76 13.86
CA LEU A 359 7.67 -5.18 14.63
C LEU A 359 6.39 -5.20 13.80
N ARG A 360 5.38 -5.87 14.34
CA ARG A 360 4.00 -5.83 13.87
C ARG A 360 3.20 -4.82 14.67
N VAL A 361 2.44 -3.99 13.98
CA VAL A 361 1.58 -2.97 14.56
C VAL A 361 0.17 -3.25 14.08
N TYR A 362 -0.81 -3.28 14.98
CA TYR A 362 -2.19 -3.62 14.62
C TYR A 362 -3.21 -2.61 15.18
N PRO A 363 -4.39 -2.48 14.56
CA PRO A 363 -5.45 -1.58 15.02
C PRO A 363 -5.91 -1.94 16.44
N LYS A 364 -6.25 -0.95 17.26
CA LYS A 364 -6.82 -1.18 18.60
C LYS A 364 -8.21 -1.83 18.51
N GLY A 365 -8.57 -2.61 19.52
CA GLY A 365 -9.84 -3.35 19.58
C GLY A 365 -11.10 -2.47 19.47
N THR A 366 -11.03 -1.20 19.89
CA THR A 366 -12.17 -0.26 19.80
C THR A 366 -12.50 0.19 18.37
N ARG A 367 -11.73 -0.21 17.36
CA ARG A 367 -12.01 0.05 15.93
C ARG A 367 -12.99 -0.97 15.35
N PHE A 368 -14.14 -1.11 15.98
CA PHE A 368 -15.18 -2.09 15.62
C PHE A 368 -15.66 -1.97 14.17
N THR A 369 -15.64 -0.76 13.60
CA THR A 369 -16.01 -0.49 12.20
C THR A 369 -14.91 -0.81 11.18
N SER A 370 -13.81 -1.43 11.62
CA SER A 370 -12.65 -1.76 10.77
C SER A 370 -11.98 -0.52 10.15
N SER A 371 -12.02 0.61 10.86
CA SER A 371 -11.21 1.80 10.51
C SER A 371 -9.71 1.55 10.75
N ASN A 372 -8.86 2.35 10.12
CA ASN A 372 -7.40 2.26 10.25
C ASN A 372 -6.79 3.48 10.95
N TYR A 373 -5.55 3.29 11.40
CA TYR A 373 -4.74 4.29 12.09
C TYR A 373 -3.75 4.97 11.12
N LYS A 374 -3.04 6.02 11.58
CA LYS A 374 -2.08 6.72 10.72
C LYS A 374 -0.79 5.90 10.63
N PRO A 375 -0.40 5.36 9.46
CA PRO A 375 0.66 4.34 9.38
C PRO A 375 2.08 4.89 9.64
N HIS A 376 2.27 6.20 9.44
CA HIS A 376 3.56 6.86 9.49
C HIS A 376 4.34 6.66 10.80
N VAL A 377 3.69 6.52 11.97
CA VAL A 377 4.40 6.30 13.24
C VAL A 377 5.19 5.00 13.16
N GLY A 378 4.59 3.95 12.59
CA GLY A 378 5.25 2.67 12.36
C GLY A 378 6.43 2.80 11.41
N TRP A 379 6.21 3.40 10.23
CA TRP A 379 7.29 3.52 9.23
C TRP A 379 8.45 4.40 9.69
N MET A 380 8.18 5.50 10.40
CA MET A 380 9.21 6.36 11.00
C MET A 380 10.10 5.62 11.99
N HIS A 381 9.57 4.57 12.64
CA HIS A 381 10.30 3.75 13.60
C HIS A 381 10.70 2.38 13.01
N GLY A 382 10.67 2.24 11.68
CA GLY A 382 11.15 1.06 10.98
C GLY A 382 10.25 -0.19 11.10
N ALA A 383 9.02 -0.05 11.62
CA ALA A 383 8.09 -1.17 11.76
C ALA A 383 7.72 -1.75 10.39
N GLN A 384 7.98 -3.04 10.21
CA GLN A 384 7.86 -3.74 8.93
C GLN A 384 6.42 -4.13 8.64
N MET A 385 5.69 -4.59 9.67
CA MET A 385 4.34 -5.12 9.54
C MET A 385 3.30 -4.15 10.12
N VAL A 386 3.05 -3.05 9.42
CA VAL A 386 1.98 -2.10 9.77
C VAL A 386 0.66 -2.65 9.24
N ALA A 387 -0.06 -3.41 10.08
CA ALA A 387 -1.23 -4.21 9.72
C ALA A 387 -2.51 -3.37 9.63
N PHE A 388 -3.22 -3.48 8.51
CA PHE A 388 -4.41 -2.68 8.20
C PHE A 388 -5.63 -3.56 7.88
N ASN A 389 -6.80 -3.09 8.29
CA ASN A 389 -8.09 -3.64 7.86
C ASN A 389 -8.29 -3.32 6.37
N MET A 390 -7.96 -4.26 5.47
CA MET A 390 -7.98 -4.07 4.01
C MET A 390 -9.39 -3.91 3.43
N GLN A 391 -10.41 -4.30 4.18
CA GLN A 391 -11.83 -4.13 3.86
C GLN A 391 -12.35 -2.70 4.15
N GLY A 392 -11.58 -1.89 4.88
CA GLY A 392 -11.91 -0.47 5.13
C GLY A 392 -11.74 0.41 3.88
N ASN A 393 -12.39 1.58 3.86
CA ASN A 393 -12.33 2.52 2.72
C ASN A 393 -11.90 3.93 3.15
N ASP A 394 -11.07 4.03 4.18
CA ASP A 394 -10.62 5.31 4.70
C ASP A 394 -9.35 5.84 4.00
N LYS A 395 -9.03 7.10 4.28
CA LYS A 395 -7.84 7.77 3.74
C LYS A 395 -6.52 7.09 4.12
N TYR A 396 -6.48 6.31 5.19
CA TYR A 396 -5.27 5.61 5.60
C TYR A 396 -5.05 4.37 4.75
N ASN A 397 -6.13 3.66 4.36
CA ASN A 397 -6.02 2.62 3.33
C ASN A 397 -5.54 3.18 1.99
N TRP A 398 -5.95 4.39 1.60
CA TRP A 398 -5.40 5.03 0.39
C TRP A 398 -3.89 5.26 0.49
N LEU A 399 -3.41 5.77 1.62
CA LEU A 399 -1.97 5.91 1.88
C LEU A 399 -1.27 4.56 1.84
N MET A 400 -1.92 3.52 2.36
CA MET A 400 -1.34 2.18 2.37
C MET A 400 -1.21 1.60 0.96
N HIS A 401 -2.27 1.65 0.17
CA HIS A 401 -2.22 1.26 -1.24
C HIS A 401 -1.18 2.07 -2.01
N GLY A 402 -1.06 3.38 -1.73
CA GLY A 402 -0.06 4.24 -2.34
C GLY A 402 1.37 3.82 -2.01
N MET A 403 1.68 3.65 -0.72
CA MET A 403 3.01 3.23 -0.24
C MET A 403 3.47 1.95 -0.90
N PHE A 404 2.62 0.93 -0.98
CA PHE A 404 2.98 -0.37 -1.56
C PHE A 404 2.80 -0.48 -3.08
N ARG A 405 2.51 0.62 -3.78
CA ARG A 405 2.76 0.70 -5.24
C ARG A 405 4.24 0.92 -5.57
N ALA A 406 5.03 1.36 -4.58
CA ALA A 406 6.48 1.43 -4.69
C ALA A 406 7.09 0.08 -5.10
N ASN A 407 8.32 0.12 -5.63
CA ASN A 407 9.08 -1.07 -5.99
C ASN A 407 8.32 -2.07 -6.89
N GLY A 408 7.63 -1.55 -7.91
CA GLY A 408 6.83 -2.37 -8.84
C GLY A 408 5.57 -2.99 -8.24
N GLY A 409 5.14 -2.53 -7.06
CA GLY A 409 3.93 -3.03 -6.41
C GLY A 409 4.09 -4.45 -5.83
N CYS A 410 5.32 -4.84 -5.50
CA CYS A 410 5.64 -6.24 -5.19
C CYS A 410 5.30 -6.66 -3.75
N GLY A 411 4.87 -5.70 -2.90
CA GLY A 411 4.51 -5.91 -1.50
C GLY A 411 5.66 -5.78 -0.50
N TYR A 412 6.89 -5.57 -0.98
CA TYR A 412 8.08 -5.32 -0.18
C TYR A 412 8.77 -4.02 -0.62
N VAL A 413 8.97 -3.09 0.31
CA VAL A 413 9.62 -1.80 0.07
C VAL A 413 10.81 -1.70 1.01
N LYS A 414 12.03 -1.62 0.46
CA LYS A 414 13.24 -1.52 1.28
C LYS A 414 13.16 -0.26 2.14
N LYS A 415 13.48 -0.39 3.42
CA LYS A 415 13.53 0.77 4.33
C LYS A 415 14.63 1.73 3.87
N PRO A 416 14.50 3.03 4.16
CA PRO A 416 15.60 3.96 3.98
C PRO A 416 16.82 3.56 4.81
N ASP A 417 18.01 3.83 4.29
CA ASP A 417 19.31 3.48 4.89
C ASP A 417 19.45 3.98 6.33
N PHE A 418 18.93 5.17 6.66
CA PHE A 418 18.98 5.73 8.01
C PHE A 418 18.13 4.96 9.04
N LEU A 419 17.20 4.08 8.62
CA LEU A 419 16.46 3.17 9.49
C LEU A 419 17.14 1.79 9.62
N MET A 420 18.20 1.55 8.83
CA MET A 420 18.89 0.25 8.73
C MET A 420 20.35 0.32 9.20
N HIS A 421 20.98 1.49 9.20
CA HIS A 421 22.36 1.62 9.64
C HIS A 421 22.49 2.18 11.05
N LYS A 422 23.50 1.68 11.75
CA LYS A 422 23.94 2.16 13.06
C LYS A 422 25.20 2.98 12.86
N GLY A 423 25.24 4.17 13.45
CA GLY A 423 26.43 5.00 13.53
C GLY A 423 27.46 4.45 14.54
N PRO A 424 28.58 5.17 14.74
CA PRO A 424 29.50 4.87 15.83
C PRO A 424 28.75 4.76 17.16
N ASN A 425 29.15 3.82 18.02
CA ASN A 425 28.56 3.59 19.35
C ASN A 425 27.04 3.26 19.34
N ASP A 426 26.55 2.55 18.31
CA ASP A 426 25.15 2.13 18.20
C ASP A 426 24.13 3.30 18.15
N GLU A 427 24.57 4.45 17.63
CA GLU A 427 23.68 5.58 17.35
C GLU A 427 22.71 5.19 16.23
N VAL A 428 21.44 5.49 16.44
CA VAL A 428 20.37 5.31 15.44
C VAL A 428 19.73 6.65 15.12
N PHE A 429 18.99 6.70 14.02
CA PHE A 429 18.14 7.83 13.70
C PHE A 429 17.24 8.21 14.90
N ASP A 430 17.05 9.50 15.14
CA ASP A 430 16.13 10.00 16.16
C ASP A 430 15.08 10.88 15.49
N PRO A 431 13.82 10.40 15.37
CA PRO A 431 12.74 11.14 14.75
C PRO A 431 12.40 12.47 15.44
N LYS A 432 12.87 12.69 16.67
CA LYS A 432 12.63 13.93 17.43
C LYS A 432 13.69 15.00 17.17
N LYS A 433 14.84 14.65 16.60
CA LYS A 433 15.86 15.65 16.23
C LYS A 433 15.33 16.54 15.11
N THR A 434 15.64 17.83 15.18
CA THR A 434 15.33 18.76 14.09
C THR A 434 16.17 18.37 12.87
N LEU A 435 15.50 18.13 11.75
CA LEU A 435 16.13 17.76 10.48
C LEU A 435 16.13 18.95 9.53
N THR A 436 17.18 19.06 8.73
CA THR A 436 17.27 20.04 7.66
C THR A 436 16.53 19.54 6.43
N VAL A 437 16.05 20.48 5.61
CA VAL A 437 15.47 20.15 4.31
C VAL A 437 16.52 19.47 3.44
N LYS A 438 16.23 18.26 2.97
CA LYS A 438 17.09 17.50 2.06
C LYS A 438 16.73 17.70 0.60
N LYS A 439 15.43 17.89 0.31
CA LYS A 439 14.89 17.94 -1.05
C LYS A 439 13.68 18.84 -1.08
N THR A 440 13.49 19.60 -2.15
CA THR A 440 12.25 20.35 -2.37
C THR A 440 11.47 19.75 -3.53
N LEU A 441 10.22 19.37 -3.30
CA LEU A 441 9.31 18.90 -4.35
C LEU A 441 8.41 20.05 -4.79
N LYS A 442 8.48 20.40 -6.07
CA LYS A 442 7.50 21.23 -6.75
C LYS A 442 6.50 20.36 -7.50
N VAL A 443 5.21 20.63 -7.28
CA VAL A 443 4.10 19.91 -7.89
C VAL A 443 3.25 20.91 -8.66
N LYS A 444 3.22 20.79 -9.99
CA LYS A 444 2.31 21.56 -10.83
C LYS A 444 1.11 20.70 -11.22
N VAL A 445 -0.10 21.16 -10.92
CA VAL A 445 -1.37 20.54 -11.32
C VAL A 445 -1.86 21.26 -12.57
N TYR A 446 -1.69 20.66 -13.75
CA TYR A 446 -2.11 21.31 -15.00
C TYR A 446 -3.62 21.21 -15.18
N MET A 447 -4.13 19.99 -15.30
CA MET A 447 -5.51 19.74 -15.67
C MET A 447 -5.97 18.34 -15.28
N GLY A 448 -7.27 18.11 -15.33
CA GLY A 448 -7.88 16.79 -15.16
C GLY A 448 -8.76 16.42 -16.34
N THR A 449 -8.91 15.13 -16.61
CA THR A 449 -9.74 14.61 -17.71
C THR A 449 -10.31 13.23 -17.38
N GLY A 450 -11.27 12.79 -18.18
CA GLY A 450 -11.84 11.43 -18.16
C GLY A 450 -13.10 11.23 -17.33
N TRP A 451 -13.52 12.20 -16.51
CA TRP A 451 -14.75 12.06 -15.71
C TRP A 451 -16.00 11.90 -16.57
N HIS A 452 -16.11 12.65 -17.67
CA HIS A 452 -17.25 12.58 -18.59
C HIS A 452 -17.37 11.23 -19.34
N LEU A 453 -16.31 10.41 -19.33
CA LEU A 453 -16.29 9.06 -19.92
C LEU A 453 -16.74 8.00 -18.92
N ASP A 454 -16.42 8.20 -17.64
CA ASP A 454 -16.65 7.21 -16.57
C ASP A 454 -17.96 7.46 -15.81
N PHE A 455 -18.48 8.70 -15.83
CA PHE A 455 -19.64 9.12 -15.06
C PHE A 455 -20.76 9.67 -15.94
N SER A 456 -22.00 9.53 -15.48
CA SER A 456 -23.14 10.17 -16.14
C SER A 456 -23.04 11.70 -16.01
N ARG A 457 -23.63 12.42 -16.96
CA ARG A 457 -23.61 13.90 -16.98
C ARG A 457 -24.18 14.54 -15.71
N THR A 458 -25.05 13.83 -14.99
CA THR A 458 -25.70 14.32 -13.78
C THR A 458 -25.16 13.65 -12.51
N HIS A 459 -23.97 13.04 -12.59
CA HIS A 459 -23.41 12.28 -11.47
C HIS A 459 -23.03 13.18 -10.29
N PHE A 460 -22.37 14.29 -10.58
CA PHE A 460 -21.96 15.26 -9.59
C PHE A 460 -23.05 16.32 -9.40
N ASP A 461 -23.39 17.02 -10.48
CA ASP A 461 -24.45 18.03 -10.46
C ASP A 461 -25.65 17.63 -11.31
N SER A 462 -26.85 17.80 -10.77
CA SER A 462 -28.09 17.49 -11.51
C SER A 462 -28.33 18.43 -12.69
N PHE A 463 -27.71 19.61 -12.69
CA PHE A 463 -28.16 20.78 -13.43
C PHE A 463 -27.06 21.59 -14.14
N SER A 464 -25.82 21.16 -13.95
CA SER A 464 -24.60 21.78 -14.46
C SER A 464 -23.52 20.71 -14.64
N PRO A 465 -22.44 21.00 -15.38
CA PRO A 465 -21.18 20.28 -15.23
C PRO A 465 -20.57 20.50 -13.82
N PRO A 466 -19.56 19.71 -13.43
CA PRO A 466 -18.98 19.74 -12.09
C PRO A 466 -18.08 20.94 -11.79
N ASP A 467 -18.02 21.33 -10.52
CA ASP A 467 -17.15 22.39 -9.99
C ASP A 467 -15.88 21.82 -9.34
N PHE A 468 -14.92 21.35 -10.15
CA PHE A 468 -13.77 20.61 -9.64
C PHE A 468 -12.64 21.47 -9.05
N TYR A 469 -12.03 20.93 -7.99
CA TYR A 469 -10.75 21.40 -7.45
C TYR A 469 -9.90 20.26 -6.90
N THR A 470 -8.58 20.45 -6.85
CA THR A 470 -7.62 19.45 -6.39
C THR A 470 -6.96 19.87 -5.08
N LYS A 471 -6.94 18.97 -4.09
CA LYS A 471 -6.15 19.10 -2.86
C LYS A 471 -4.87 18.27 -3.00
N VAL A 472 -3.73 18.89 -2.71
CA VAL A 472 -2.41 18.27 -2.73
C VAL A 472 -1.85 18.27 -1.32
N TYR A 473 -1.48 17.10 -0.81
CA TYR A 473 -0.95 16.95 0.53
C TYR A 473 0.39 16.22 0.51
N ILE A 474 1.28 16.60 1.41
CA ILE A 474 2.39 15.73 1.84
C ILE A 474 1.99 15.08 3.16
N VAL A 475 2.05 13.76 3.20
CA VAL A 475 1.85 12.95 4.40
C VAL A 475 3.13 12.18 4.66
N GLY A 476 3.69 12.29 5.85
CA GLY A 476 4.93 11.63 6.22
C GLY A 476 5.32 12.01 7.63
N VAL A 477 6.58 12.37 7.82
CA VAL A 477 7.03 12.98 9.08
C VAL A 477 6.30 14.29 9.35
N PRO A 478 6.05 14.65 10.63
CA PRO A 478 5.31 15.87 10.96
C PRO A 478 5.89 17.15 10.32
N ALA A 479 7.22 17.27 10.25
CA ALA A 479 7.90 18.44 9.69
C ALA A 479 7.66 18.64 8.19
N ASP A 480 7.35 17.56 7.46
CA ASP A 480 7.13 17.60 6.00
C ASP A 480 5.65 17.74 5.64
N CYS A 481 4.74 17.59 6.62
CA CYS A 481 3.31 17.56 6.36
C CYS A 481 2.82 18.94 5.88
N GLY A 482 2.25 18.98 4.66
CA GLY A 482 1.75 20.19 4.03
C GLY A 482 0.42 19.94 3.31
N LYS A 483 -0.36 21.00 3.12
CA LYS A 483 -1.63 20.96 2.38
C LYS A 483 -1.74 22.19 1.49
N GLN A 484 -2.05 21.98 0.22
CA GLN A 484 -2.37 23.00 -0.76
C GLN A 484 -3.67 22.62 -1.48
N LYS A 485 -4.33 23.61 -2.08
CA LYS A 485 -5.58 23.44 -2.82
C LYS A 485 -5.55 24.38 -4.03
N THR A 486 -5.93 23.86 -5.21
CA THR A 486 -6.17 24.68 -6.41
C THR A 486 -7.43 25.51 -6.27
N LYS A 487 -7.60 26.51 -7.13
CA LYS A 487 -8.89 27.16 -7.34
C LYS A 487 -9.95 26.14 -7.78
N ILE A 488 -11.21 26.52 -7.57
CA ILE A 488 -12.36 25.81 -8.10
C ILE A 488 -12.54 26.27 -9.55
N ILE A 489 -12.67 25.32 -10.47
CA ILE A 489 -13.10 25.58 -11.84
C ILE A 489 -14.57 25.17 -11.92
N GLU A 490 -15.44 26.16 -12.09
CA GLU A 490 -16.88 25.96 -12.13
C GLU A 490 -17.33 25.46 -13.53
N ASP A 491 -18.38 24.64 -13.56
CA ASP A 491 -19.08 24.18 -14.76
C ASP A 491 -18.17 23.54 -15.84
N GLU A 492 -17.15 22.74 -15.47
CA GLU A 492 -16.18 22.17 -16.42
C GLU A 492 -15.82 20.69 -16.16
N TRP A 493 -16.00 19.84 -17.19
CA TRP A 493 -15.64 18.41 -17.13
C TRP A 493 -14.15 18.14 -17.34
N ILE A 494 -13.43 19.09 -17.95
CA ILE A 494 -11.98 19.01 -18.23
C ILE A 494 -11.29 20.24 -17.61
N PRO A 495 -11.23 20.34 -16.28
CA PRO A 495 -10.71 21.53 -15.59
C PRO A 495 -9.22 21.73 -15.87
N VAL A 496 -8.83 22.99 -16.16
CA VAL A 496 -7.42 23.42 -16.28
C VAL A 496 -7.11 24.38 -15.13
N TRP A 497 -6.32 23.91 -14.16
CA TRP A 497 -5.93 24.70 -12.99
C TRP A 497 -4.66 25.50 -13.24
N ASP A 498 -3.64 24.85 -13.81
CA ASP A 498 -2.31 25.40 -14.11
C ASP A 498 -1.59 26.01 -12.87
N GLU A 499 -1.71 25.37 -11.71
CA GLU A 499 -1.18 25.86 -10.42
C GLU A 499 0.00 25.03 -9.92
N GLU A 500 1.04 25.70 -9.39
CA GLU A 500 2.23 25.06 -8.83
C GLU A 500 2.35 25.26 -7.32
N PHE A 501 2.73 24.20 -6.62
CA PHE A 501 2.93 24.16 -5.18
C PHE A 501 4.34 23.67 -4.85
N THR A 502 4.94 24.21 -3.78
CA THR A 502 6.29 23.84 -3.34
C THR A 502 6.24 23.24 -1.94
N PHE A 503 6.93 22.11 -1.76
CA PHE A 503 7.01 21.36 -0.52
C PHE A 503 8.47 21.07 -0.15
N PRO A 504 9.02 21.70 0.89
CA PRO A 504 10.32 21.31 1.44
C PRO A 504 10.19 20.00 2.22
N LEU A 505 11.13 19.08 2.02
CA LEU A 505 11.12 17.72 2.60
C LEU A 505 12.41 17.45 3.37
N THR A 506 12.27 17.14 4.65
CA THR A 506 13.35 16.70 5.54
C THR A 506 13.60 15.19 5.42
N ILE A 507 12.56 14.39 5.16
CA ILE A 507 12.65 12.95 4.91
C ILE A 507 11.80 12.57 3.68
N PRO A 508 12.26 12.91 2.46
CA PRO A 508 11.56 12.56 1.23
C PRO A 508 11.32 11.04 1.07
N GLU A 509 12.16 10.20 1.68
CA GLU A 509 12.07 8.74 1.61
C GLU A 509 10.85 8.15 2.34
N LEU A 510 10.24 8.90 3.27
CA LEU A 510 9.02 8.52 3.99
C LEU A 510 7.81 9.43 3.65
N ALA A 511 7.97 10.36 2.71
CA ALA A 511 6.93 11.27 2.28
C ALA A 511 6.03 10.60 1.22
N ILE A 512 4.72 10.79 1.36
CA ILE A 512 3.70 10.35 0.41
C ILE A 512 2.94 11.59 -0.07
N LEU A 513 2.94 11.80 -1.39
CA LEU A 513 2.10 12.78 -2.05
C LEU A 513 0.68 12.22 -2.15
N ARG A 514 -0.27 12.79 -1.41
CA ARG A 514 -1.70 12.48 -1.54
C ARG A 514 -2.38 13.55 -2.37
N ILE A 515 -3.10 13.11 -3.39
CA ILE A 515 -3.91 13.92 -4.28
C ILE A 515 -5.37 13.54 -4.06
N GLU A 516 -6.25 14.53 -3.97
CA GLU A 516 -7.68 14.33 -3.78
C GLU A 516 -8.44 15.38 -4.59
N VAL A 517 -9.21 14.94 -5.58
CA VAL A 517 -10.11 15.79 -6.35
C VAL A 517 -11.49 15.77 -5.71
N ARG A 518 -12.06 16.96 -5.59
CA ARG A 518 -13.40 17.18 -5.06
C ARG A 518 -14.19 18.03 -6.04
N GLU A 519 -15.48 17.78 -6.06
CA GLU A 519 -16.46 18.65 -6.66
C GLU A 519 -17.02 19.54 -5.53
N TYR A 520 -17.19 20.84 -5.79
CA TYR A 520 -17.56 21.83 -4.79
C TYR A 520 -19.07 22.08 -4.79
N ASP A 521 -19.74 21.64 -3.73
CA ASP A 521 -21.14 21.98 -3.50
C ASP A 521 -21.24 23.10 -2.45
N ARG A 522 -21.96 24.18 -2.79
CA ARG A 522 -22.20 25.32 -1.88
C ARG A 522 -23.13 24.98 -0.71
N SER A 523 -24.02 24.01 -0.88
CA SER A 523 -25.13 23.71 0.02
C SER A 523 -24.98 22.35 0.71
N GLU A 524 -24.18 21.45 0.13
CA GLU A 524 -23.90 20.12 0.68
C GLU A 524 -22.41 19.89 0.94
N LYS A 525 -22.04 18.63 1.17
CA LYS A 525 -20.64 18.25 1.37
C LYS A 525 -20.04 17.91 0.01
N ASP A 526 -18.94 18.58 -0.32
CA ASP A 526 -18.12 18.33 -1.52
C ASP A 526 -18.03 16.86 -1.93
N ASP A 527 -18.49 16.59 -3.14
CA ASP A 527 -18.48 15.26 -3.71
C ASP A 527 -17.07 14.79 -4.04
N PHE A 528 -16.91 13.47 -4.05
CA PHE A 528 -15.59 12.85 -4.24
C PHE A 528 -15.32 12.61 -5.72
N GLY A 529 -14.35 13.35 -6.28
CA GLY A 529 -13.94 13.21 -7.69
C GLY A 529 -12.83 12.18 -7.93
N GLY A 530 -12.08 11.80 -6.90
CA GLY A 530 -11.03 10.79 -7.00
C GLY A 530 -9.84 11.05 -6.07
N GLN A 531 -9.01 10.03 -5.87
CA GLN A 531 -7.77 10.16 -5.08
C GLN A 531 -6.61 9.39 -5.69
N ASN A 532 -5.39 9.80 -5.37
CA ASN A 532 -4.20 8.96 -5.55
C ASN A 532 -3.18 9.26 -4.44
N CYS A 533 -2.40 8.25 -4.06
CA CYS A 533 -1.29 8.37 -3.11
C CYS A 533 -0.03 7.84 -3.80
N LEU A 534 1.03 8.65 -3.84
CA LEU A 534 2.28 8.36 -4.54
C LEU A 534 3.47 8.56 -3.57
N PRO A 535 4.31 7.55 -3.33
CA PRO A 535 5.54 7.71 -2.54
C PRO A 535 6.46 8.71 -3.25
N VAL A 536 6.92 9.74 -2.55
CA VAL A 536 7.72 10.80 -3.16
C VAL A 536 9.06 10.29 -3.68
N SER A 537 9.64 9.28 -3.02
CA SER A 537 10.86 8.60 -3.46
C SER A 537 10.72 7.88 -4.80
N GLU A 538 9.49 7.52 -5.20
CA GLU A 538 9.18 6.77 -6.42
C GLU A 538 8.75 7.67 -7.60
N LEU A 539 8.51 8.96 -7.33
CA LEU A 539 8.05 9.90 -8.34
C LEU A 539 9.14 10.15 -9.39
N LYS A 540 8.78 9.93 -10.65
CA LYS A 540 9.58 10.38 -11.79
C LYS A 540 9.39 11.89 -11.99
N PRO A 541 10.47 12.65 -12.24
CA PRO A 541 10.36 14.07 -12.58
C PRO A 541 9.69 14.27 -13.95
N GLY A 542 9.39 15.52 -14.28
CA GLY A 542 8.75 15.90 -15.55
C GLY A 542 7.23 15.82 -15.50
N ILE A 543 6.60 15.81 -16.68
CA ILE A 543 5.14 15.82 -16.82
C ILE A 543 4.62 14.38 -16.89
N ARG A 544 3.73 14.03 -15.97
CA ARG A 544 3.21 12.69 -15.75
C ARG A 544 1.69 12.69 -15.68
N ALA A 545 1.09 11.63 -16.20
CA ALA A 545 -0.32 11.32 -16.11
C ALA A 545 -0.62 10.54 -14.83
N VAL A 546 -1.27 11.17 -13.86
CA VAL A 546 -1.62 10.58 -12.57
C VAL A 546 -3.05 10.02 -12.63
N PRO A 547 -3.25 8.69 -12.72
CA PRO A 547 -4.58 8.12 -12.70
C PRO A 547 -5.25 8.32 -11.34
N LEU A 548 -6.57 8.46 -11.31
CA LEU A 548 -7.32 8.57 -10.06
C LEU A 548 -8.03 7.27 -9.71
N TYR A 549 -8.31 7.12 -8.43
CA TYR A 549 -8.95 5.96 -7.82
C TYR A 549 -10.20 6.39 -7.06
N ASP A 550 -11.16 5.47 -6.95
CA ASP A 550 -12.37 5.67 -6.17
C ASP A 550 -12.11 5.60 -4.65
N LYS A 551 -13.18 5.71 -3.84
CA LYS A 551 -13.09 5.61 -2.38
C LYS A 551 -12.62 4.22 -1.89
N LYS A 552 -12.83 3.17 -2.68
CA LYS A 552 -12.43 1.78 -2.39
C LYS A 552 -11.00 1.48 -2.82
N GLY A 553 -10.34 2.44 -3.46
CA GLY A 553 -8.99 2.28 -3.99
C GLY A 553 -8.95 1.53 -5.33
N GLU A 554 -10.07 1.45 -6.05
CA GLU A 554 -10.15 0.89 -7.39
C GLU A 554 -9.87 1.96 -8.44
N LYS A 555 -9.09 1.62 -9.48
CA LYS A 555 -8.66 2.59 -10.50
C LYS A 555 -9.86 2.99 -11.36
N PHE A 556 -10.06 4.27 -11.60
CA PHE A 556 -10.98 4.72 -12.63
C PHE A 556 -10.47 4.31 -14.03
N LYS A 557 -11.39 4.13 -14.97
CA LYS A 557 -11.04 3.64 -16.32
C LYS A 557 -10.33 4.72 -17.11
N SER A 558 -10.85 5.95 -17.05
CA SER A 558 -10.41 7.07 -17.89
C SER A 558 -9.88 8.25 -17.09
N VAL A 559 -10.28 8.38 -15.81
CA VAL A 559 -9.98 9.58 -15.00
C VAL A 559 -8.49 9.68 -14.63
N LYS A 560 -7.89 10.82 -14.98
CA LYS A 560 -6.48 11.14 -14.68
C LYS A 560 -6.22 12.64 -14.62
N LEU A 561 -5.15 13.02 -13.93
CA LEU A 561 -4.60 14.37 -13.91
C LEU A 561 -3.31 14.42 -14.72
N LEU A 562 -3.07 15.53 -15.40
CA LEU A 562 -1.75 15.86 -15.95
C LEU A 562 -1.00 16.74 -14.94
N MET A 563 0.15 16.28 -14.47
CA MET A 563 0.90 16.94 -13.39
C MET A 563 2.38 17.00 -13.71
N ARG A 564 3.09 18.01 -13.22
CA ARG A 564 4.56 18.07 -13.26
C ARG A 564 5.15 17.85 -11.88
N PHE A 565 6.20 17.02 -11.81
CA PHE A 565 7.02 16.87 -10.62
C PHE A 565 8.43 17.40 -10.91
N GLN A 566 8.89 18.34 -10.09
CA GLN A 566 10.26 18.83 -10.16
C GLN A 566 10.89 18.73 -8.78
N PHE A 567 12.09 18.17 -8.75
CA PHE A 567 12.92 18.10 -7.56
C PHE A 567 14.01 19.16 -7.64
N VAL A 568 14.13 19.96 -6.59
CA VAL A 568 15.13 21.03 -6.44
C VAL A 568 16.02 20.74 -5.25
#